data_AF-A0A3D3VZB2-F1
#
_entry.id   AF-A0A3D3VZB2-F1
#
_cell.length_a   1.000
_cell.length_b   1.000
_cell.length_c   1.000
_cell.angle_alpha   90.00
_cell.angle_beta   90.00
_cell.angle_gamma   90.00
#
_symmetry.space_group_name_H-M   'P 1'
#
loop_
_entity.id
_entity.type
_entity.pdbx_description
1 polymer ?
#
loop_
_entity_poly.entity_id
_entity_poly.type
_entity_poly.pdbx_seq_one_letter_code
_entity_poly.pdbx_strand_id
1 'polypeptide(L)'
;MKLLMFGVAVPLWFSELSVGVGEEWAMSDSELETLRQSLSQLKQQVARLESEIADREVPAVWAPQRFYSAFYAMTGFVLGGVAAMASLLFNVIGSTVAGEHPLRIIGVYLTFPLGEQALRLTSQGGSDYLIDDGVILALGCCLYIGTGMVLGVVFHMVISMLSEGRPLIVRAIVGTLLGVLVWGVNYYLILVWLQPLLFGGRWITDNELLPWWVALSTHLVFGWTMAVISPFGEYRPYRRLTD
;
A
#
# COMPACT_ATOMS: atom_id res chain seq x y z
N MET A 1 36.22 11.17 15.59
CA MET A 1 35.31 11.68 14.53
C MET A 1 35.86 13.03 14.08
N LYS A 2 36.61 13.03 12.96
CA LYS A 2 37.39 14.18 12.47
C LYS A 2 36.47 15.11 11.67
N LEU A 3 36.31 16.35 12.13
CA LEU A 3 35.70 17.43 11.33
C LEU A 3 36.65 17.78 10.18
N LEU A 4 36.19 17.58 8.94
CA LEU A 4 36.83 18.11 7.74
C LEU A 4 36.42 19.58 7.58
N MET A 5 37.32 20.49 7.96
CA MET A 5 37.25 21.90 7.60
C MET A 5 37.59 22.05 6.12
N PHE A 6 36.58 22.34 5.29
CA PHE A 6 36.79 22.82 3.92
C PHE A 6 37.14 24.31 3.97
N GLY A 7 38.43 24.62 3.80
CA GLY A 7 38.91 25.97 3.54
C GLY A 7 38.55 26.39 2.12
N VAL A 8 37.60 27.30 1.97
CA VAL A 8 37.31 27.97 0.71
C VAL A 8 38.35 29.07 0.52
N ALA A 9 39.24 28.89 -0.44
CA ALA A 9 40.18 29.92 -0.87
C ALA A 9 39.41 31.05 -1.57
N VAL A 10 39.34 32.21 -0.93
CA VAL A 10 38.79 33.44 -1.51
C VAL A 10 39.83 34.01 -2.49
N PRO A 11 39.51 34.22 -3.77
CA PRO A 11 40.45 34.80 -4.73
C PRO A 11 40.73 36.27 -4.40
N LEU A 12 42.02 36.61 -4.31
CA LEU A 12 42.58 37.95 -4.15
C LEU A 12 42.46 38.81 -5.43
N TRP A 13 41.24 39.03 -5.93
CA TRP A 13 40.96 39.87 -7.11
C TRP A 13 40.14 41.13 -6.77
N PHE A 14 40.17 41.57 -5.50
CA PHE A 14 39.32 42.65 -4.98
C PHE A 14 40.07 43.98 -4.74
N SER A 15 41.04 44.34 -5.60
CA SER A 15 41.81 45.58 -5.45
C SER A 15 41.73 46.56 -6.63
N GLU A 16 40.96 46.28 -7.68
CA GLU A 16 40.86 47.16 -8.87
C GLU A 16 39.43 47.49 -9.32
N LEU A 17 38.51 47.69 -8.36
CA LEU A 17 37.18 48.25 -8.62
C LEU A 17 36.96 49.51 -7.76
N SER A 18 37.75 50.56 -8.04
CA SER A 18 37.50 51.94 -7.59
C SER A 18 37.26 52.90 -8.75
N VAL A 19 36.68 52.38 -9.84
CA VAL A 19 36.28 53.19 -11.00
C VAL A 19 34.81 53.58 -10.82
N GLY A 20 34.55 54.86 -10.54
CA GLY A 20 33.29 55.51 -10.92
C GLY A 20 32.10 55.42 -9.96
N VAL A 21 32.29 55.51 -8.64
CA VAL A 21 31.15 55.77 -7.72
C VAL A 21 30.89 57.28 -7.69
N GLY A 22 30.17 57.81 -8.66
CA GLY A 22 29.89 59.26 -8.70
C GLY A 22 28.70 59.73 -9.52
N GLU A 23 28.44 59.15 -10.71
CA GLU A 23 27.47 59.77 -11.65
C GLU A 23 26.51 58.78 -12.36
N GLU A 24 26.47 57.50 -11.98
CA GLU A 24 25.77 56.45 -12.76
C GLU A 24 24.56 55.81 -12.06
N TRP A 25 23.86 56.53 -11.17
CA TRP A 25 22.60 56.04 -10.56
C TRP A 25 21.52 57.11 -10.38
N ALA A 26 21.65 58.27 -11.03
CA ALA A 26 20.51 59.17 -11.18
C ALA A 26 19.59 58.56 -12.25
N MET A 27 18.78 57.58 -11.81
CA MET A 27 17.75 56.97 -12.64
C MET A 27 16.92 58.11 -13.22
N SER A 28 16.97 58.23 -14.55
CA SER A 28 16.39 59.35 -15.26
C SER A 28 14.90 59.45 -14.93
N ASP A 29 14.35 60.67 -14.91
CA ASP A 29 12.91 60.86 -14.67
C ASP A 29 12.04 60.01 -15.62
N SER A 30 12.54 59.75 -16.84
CA SER A 30 11.94 58.83 -17.82
C SER A 30 11.94 57.35 -17.39
N GLU A 31 13.00 56.87 -16.75
CA GLU A 31 13.08 55.49 -16.25
C GLU A 31 12.16 55.29 -15.04
N LEU A 32 12.10 56.29 -14.14
CA LEU A 32 11.15 56.31 -13.03
C LEU A 32 9.70 56.21 -13.51
N GLU A 33 9.35 56.96 -14.55
CA GLU A 33 8.01 56.94 -15.11
C GLU A 33 7.69 55.59 -15.77
N THR A 34 8.66 55.01 -16.48
CA THR A 34 8.55 53.68 -17.09
C THR A 34 8.34 52.59 -16.03
N LEU A 35 9.06 52.67 -14.91
CA LEU A 35 8.90 51.76 -13.77
C LEU A 35 7.53 51.88 -13.11
N ARG A 36 7.04 53.11 -12.91
CA ARG A 36 5.70 53.36 -12.36
C ARG A 36 4.60 52.80 -13.26
N GLN A 37 4.72 53.01 -14.57
CA GLN A 37 3.78 52.45 -15.54
C GLN A 37 3.81 50.91 -15.51
N SER A 38 4.99 50.31 -15.49
CA SER A 38 5.15 48.85 -15.39
C SER A 38 4.51 48.30 -14.11
N LEU A 39 4.74 48.96 -12.97
CA LEU A 39 4.15 48.58 -11.68
C LEU A 39 2.62 48.67 -11.72
N SER A 40 2.07 49.71 -12.34
CA SER A 40 0.62 49.87 -12.50
C SER A 40 0.01 48.75 -13.38
N GLN A 41 0.69 48.37 -14.46
CA GLN A 41 0.27 47.27 -15.34
C GLN A 41 0.34 45.93 -14.62
N LEU A 42 1.41 45.66 -13.88
CA LEU A 42 1.53 44.45 -13.06
C LEU A 42 0.42 44.36 -12.01
N LYS A 43 0.11 45.47 -11.32
CA LYS A 43 -1.01 45.51 -10.36
C LYS A 43 -2.35 45.19 -11.02
N GLN A 44 -2.60 45.72 -12.22
CA GLN A 44 -3.81 45.41 -12.97
C GLN A 44 -3.86 43.94 -13.43
N GLN A 45 -2.72 43.39 -13.86
CA GLN A 45 -2.63 41.98 -14.26
C GLN A 45 -2.85 41.05 -13.06
N VAL A 46 -2.27 41.35 -11.90
CA VAL A 46 -2.50 40.60 -10.66
C VAL A 46 -3.98 40.66 -10.27
N ALA A 47 -4.59 41.84 -10.22
CA ALA A 47 -6.00 41.98 -9.89
C ALA A 47 -6.91 41.22 -10.86
N ARG A 48 -6.59 41.22 -12.16
CA ARG A 48 -7.32 40.44 -13.17
C ARG A 48 -7.15 38.93 -12.99
N LEU A 49 -5.94 38.46 -12.69
CA LEU A 49 -5.69 37.04 -12.46
C LEU A 49 -6.34 36.56 -11.16
N GLU A 50 -6.32 37.37 -10.11
CA GLU A 50 -7.03 37.10 -8.87
C GLU A 50 -8.54 37.02 -9.10
N SER A 51 -9.14 37.93 -9.87
CA SER A 51 -10.56 37.84 -10.24
C SER A 51 -10.85 36.63 -11.09
N GLU A 52 -9.98 36.28 -12.05
CA GLU A 52 -10.17 35.11 -12.91
C GLU A 52 -10.00 33.80 -12.13
N ILE A 53 -9.13 33.75 -11.12
CA ILE A 53 -9.00 32.60 -10.20
C ILE A 53 -10.23 32.49 -9.30
N ALA A 54 -10.76 33.62 -8.82
CA ALA A 54 -12.00 33.66 -8.03
C ALA A 54 -13.22 33.21 -8.87
N ASP A 55 -13.32 33.66 -10.12
CA ASP A 55 -14.40 33.27 -11.04
C ASP A 55 -14.26 31.83 -11.52
N ARG A 56 -13.01 31.35 -11.67
CA ARG A 56 -12.69 29.95 -11.99
C ARG A 56 -12.48 29.13 -10.73
N GLU A 57 -13.03 29.53 -9.57
CA GLU A 57 -13.02 28.70 -8.37
C GLU A 57 -13.48 27.30 -8.75
N VAL A 58 -12.48 26.42 -8.92
CA VAL A 58 -12.70 25.00 -9.14
C VAL A 58 -13.56 24.61 -7.96
N PRO A 59 -14.77 24.05 -8.18
CA PRO A 59 -15.69 23.79 -7.09
C PRO A 59 -14.89 23.15 -5.96
N ALA A 60 -14.96 23.75 -4.76
CA ALA A 60 -14.17 23.37 -3.58
C ALA A 60 -14.29 21.88 -3.19
N VAL A 61 -15.13 21.14 -3.91
CA VAL A 61 -15.45 19.72 -3.83
C VAL A 61 -14.58 18.84 -4.75
N TRP A 62 -13.40 19.28 -5.22
CA TRP A 62 -12.53 18.37 -5.98
C TRP A 62 -11.99 17.23 -5.08
N ALA A 63 -11.81 17.51 -3.79
CA ALA A 63 -11.39 16.50 -2.82
C ALA A 63 -12.62 15.84 -2.17
N PRO A 64 -12.78 14.51 -2.26
CA PRO A 64 -13.87 13.80 -1.60
C PRO A 64 -13.78 14.00 -0.09
N GLN A 65 -14.77 14.69 0.50
CA GLN A 65 -14.70 15.11 1.89
C GLN A 65 -14.88 13.99 2.93
N ARG A 66 -15.39 12.82 2.50
CA ARG A 66 -15.74 11.73 3.44
C ARG A 66 -15.08 10.41 3.12
N PHE A 67 -15.20 9.91 1.89
CA PHE A 67 -14.68 8.59 1.54
C PHE A 67 -14.13 8.58 0.12
N TYR A 68 -12.83 8.34 -0.01
CA TYR A 68 -12.17 8.22 -1.32
C TYR A 68 -11.95 6.74 -1.64
N SER A 69 -12.93 6.12 -2.31
CA SER A 69 -12.91 4.68 -2.59
C SER A 69 -11.66 4.19 -3.32
N ALA A 70 -11.20 4.92 -4.35
CA ALA A 70 -9.99 4.55 -5.10
C ALA A 70 -8.73 4.57 -4.22
N PHE A 71 -8.59 5.57 -3.34
CA PHE A 71 -7.52 5.63 -2.36
C PHE A 71 -7.58 4.42 -1.41
N TYR A 72 -8.74 4.18 -0.78
CA TYR A 72 -8.92 3.05 0.12
C TYR A 72 -8.71 1.71 -0.57
N ALA A 73 -9.06 1.58 -1.85
CA ALA A 73 -8.80 0.37 -2.61
C ALA A 73 -7.30 0.15 -2.83
N MET A 74 -6.57 1.16 -3.32
CA MET A 74 -5.12 1.06 -3.53
C MET A 74 -4.35 0.80 -2.23
N THR A 75 -4.72 1.52 -1.16
CA THR A 75 -4.12 1.33 0.16
C THR A 75 -4.45 -0.06 0.71
N GLY A 76 -5.70 -0.51 0.58
CA GLY A 76 -6.10 -1.86 0.98
C GLY A 76 -5.36 -2.94 0.21
N PHE A 77 -5.08 -2.72 -1.08
CA PHE A 77 -4.28 -3.63 -1.90
C PHE A 77 -2.85 -3.80 -1.37
N VAL A 78 -2.18 -2.69 -1.05
CA VAL A 78 -0.82 -2.71 -0.49
C VAL A 78 -0.79 -3.31 0.93
N LEU A 79 -1.69 -2.86 1.81
CA LEU A 79 -1.79 -3.37 3.18
C LEU A 79 -2.19 -4.85 3.20
N GLY A 80 -3.04 -5.28 2.26
CA GLY A 80 -3.39 -6.68 2.04
C GLY A 80 -2.19 -7.57 1.74
N GLY A 81 -1.25 -7.08 0.92
CA GLY A 81 0.02 -7.78 0.69
C GLY A 81 0.83 -7.98 1.97
N VAL A 82 0.89 -6.96 2.83
CA VAL A 82 1.56 -7.05 4.14
C VAL A 82 0.86 -8.05 5.07
N ALA A 83 -0.48 -8.01 5.15
CA ALA A 83 -1.25 -8.95 5.93
C ALA A 83 -1.12 -10.40 5.42
N ALA A 84 -1.03 -10.59 4.09
CA ALA A 84 -0.77 -11.88 3.48
C ALA A 84 0.61 -12.42 3.88
N MET A 85 1.65 -11.59 3.85
CA MET A 85 2.99 -11.99 4.31
C MET A 85 2.99 -12.39 5.79
N ALA A 86 2.28 -11.64 6.66
CA ALA A 86 2.16 -11.99 8.07
C ALA A 86 1.43 -13.34 8.28
N SER A 87 0.35 -13.58 7.55
CA SER A 87 -0.40 -14.84 7.58
C SER A 87 0.42 -16.01 7.02
N LEU A 88 1.21 -15.79 5.97
CA LEU A 88 2.11 -16.79 5.41
C LEU A 88 3.21 -17.15 6.42
N LEU A 89 3.81 -16.15 7.07
CA LEU A 89 4.81 -16.37 8.12
C LEU A 89 4.22 -17.16 9.30
N PHE A 90 2.99 -16.84 9.71
CA PHE A 90 2.26 -17.59 10.73
C PHE A 90 2.11 -19.07 10.33
N ASN A 91 1.77 -19.37 9.08
CA ASN A 91 1.69 -20.74 8.58
C ASN A 91 3.04 -21.46 8.61
N VAL A 92 4.11 -20.78 8.17
CA VAL A 92 5.46 -21.35 8.18
C VAL A 92 5.88 -21.70 9.61
N ILE A 93 5.69 -20.79 10.57
CA ILE A 93 6.01 -21.01 11.97
C ILE A 93 5.11 -22.09 12.58
N GLY A 94 3.81 -22.07 12.28
CA GLY A 94 2.86 -23.07 12.78
C GLY A 94 3.23 -24.49 12.31
N SER A 95 3.64 -24.62 11.05
CA SER A 95 4.11 -25.89 10.49
C SER A 95 5.39 -26.38 11.17
N THR A 96 6.39 -25.50 11.37
CA THR A 96 7.66 -25.91 12.02
C THR A 96 7.46 -26.31 13.47
N VAL A 97 6.58 -25.64 14.21
CA VAL A 97 6.23 -26.00 15.59
C VAL A 97 5.49 -27.34 15.65
N ALA A 98 4.67 -27.67 14.64
CA ALA A 98 3.99 -28.95 14.54
C ALA A 98 4.88 -30.10 14.04
N GLY A 99 6.15 -29.81 13.68
CA GLY A 99 7.08 -30.81 13.12
C GLY A 99 6.80 -31.15 11.65
N GLU A 100 5.96 -30.39 10.98
CA GLU A 100 5.56 -30.57 9.58
C GLU A 100 6.39 -29.69 8.64
N HIS A 101 6.61 -30.15 7.41
CA HIS A 101 7.39 -29.39 6.43
C HIS A 101 6.63 -28.12 5.99
N PRO A 102 7.21 -26.90 6.06
CA PRO A 102 6.51 -25.64 5.77
C PRO A 102 5.88 -25.59 4.37
N LEU A 103 6.46 -26.30 3.41
CA LEU A 103 5.97 -26.36 2.03
C LEU A 103 4.71 -27.22 1.88
N ARG A 104 4.36 -28.07 2.86
CA ARG A 104 3.19 -28.94 2.77
C ARG A 104 1.91 -28.13 2.67
N ILE A 105 1.76 -27.08 3.47
CA ILE A 105 0.60 -26.18 3.42
C ILE A 105 0.52 -25.46 2.08
N ILE A 106 1.67 -24.98 1.56
CA ILE A 106 1.75 -24.32 0.25
C ILE A 106 1.37 -25.29 -0.88
N GLY A 107 1.82 -26.54 -0.80
CA GLY A 107 1.46 -27.62 -1.72
C GLY A 107 -0.04 -27.88 -1.75
N VAL A 108 -0.68 -27.91 -0.58
CA VAL A 108 -2.15 -28.03 -0.47
C VAL A 108 -2.84 -26.86 -1.18
N TYR A 109 -2.38 -25.62 -1.02
CA TYR A 109 -2.95 -24.47 -1.74
C TYR A 109 -2.72 -24.54 -3.26
N LEU A 110 -1.57 -25.04 -3.69
CA LEU A 110 -1.23 -25.22 -5.11
C LEU A 110 -2.02 -26.34 -5.79
N THR A 111 -2.73 -27.19 -5.03
CA THR A 111 -3.67 -28.15 -5.63
C THR A 111 -4.82 -27.47 -6.37
N PHE A 112 -5.10 -26.20 -6.08
CA PHE A 112 -6.10 -25.45 -6.82
C PHE A 112 -5.65 -25.24 -8.28
N PRO A 113 -4.53 -24.57 -8.62
CA PRO A 113 -4.12 -24.44 -10.02
C PRO A 113 -3.55 -25.71 -10.67
N LEU A 114 -2.94 -26.61 -9.90
CA LEU A 114 -2.14 -27.73 -10.43
C LEU A 114 -2.71 -29.12 -10.14
N GLY A 115 -3.82 -29.22 -9.41
CA GLY A 115 -4.44 -30.50 -9.01
C GLY A 115 -3.55 -31.34 -8.08
N GLU A 116 -3.74 -32.66 -8.10
CA GLU A 116 -3.01 -33.62 -7.25
C GLU A 116 -1.49 -33.57 -7.44
N GLN A 117 -1.01 -33.11 -8.61
CA GLN A 117 0.42 -33.03 -8.90
C GLN A 117 1.17 -32.11 -7.92
N ALA A 118 0.51 -31.07 -7.38
CA ALA A 118 1.08 -30.19 -6.38
C ALA A 118 1.47 -30.90 -5.07
N LEU A 119 0.71 -31.93 -4.67
CA LEU A 119 1.02 -32.71 -3.46
C LEU A 119 2.28 -33.55 -3.67
N ARG A 120 2.45 -34.14 -4.86
CA ARG A 120 3.62 -34.96 -5.21
C ARG A 120 4.89 -34.11 -5.23
N LEU A 121 4.80 -32.90 -5.79
CA LEU A 121 5.88 -31.92 -5.87
C LEU A 121 6.36 -31.42 -4.50
N THR A 122 5.53 -31.51 -3.46
CA THR A 122 5.87 -31.02 -2.11
C THR A 122 6.12 -32.10 -1.08
N SER A 123 5.84 -33.38 -1.40
CA SER A 123 5.96 -34.52 -0.47
C SER A 123 7.15 -35.43 -0.76
N GLN A 124 7.68 -35.45 -1.98
CA GLN A 124 8.84 -36.26 -2.35
C GLN A 124 10.05 -35.37 -2.61
N GLY A 125 11.03 -35.36 -1.70
CA GLY A 125 12.34 -34.73 -1.91
C GLY A 125 13.21 -35.47 -2.93
N GLY A 126 12.61 -35.93 -4.03
CA GLY A 126 13.26 -36.62 -5.14
C GLY A 126 13.42 -35.66 -6.32
N SER A 127 14.66 -35.38 -6.68
CA SER A 127 15.10 -34.42 -7.71
C SER A 127 14.71 -34.76 -9.16
N ASP A 128 13.65 -35.53 -9.40
CA ASP A 128 13.29 -36.08 -10.73
C ASP A 128 12.22 -35.25 -11.46
N TYR A 129 11.79 -34.12 -10.90
CA TYR A 129 10.90 -33.19 -11.57
C TYR A 129 11.66 -32.16 -12.41
N LEU A 130 11.14 -31.89 -13.61
CA LEU A 130 11.66 -30.87 -14.55
C LEU A 130 11.46 -29.42 -14.05
N ILE A 131 10.66 -29.21 -12.99
CA ILE A 131 10.37 -27.91 -12.41
C ILE A 131 11.05 -27.85 -11.05
N ASP A 132 11.94 -26.88 -10.89
CA ASP A 132 12.67 -26.61 -9.65
C ASP A 132 11.68 -26.27 -8.51
N ASP A 133 11.85 -26.91 -7.35
CA ASP A 133 11.04 -26.70 -6.13
C ASP A 133 10.94 -25.20 -5.78
N GLY A 134 12.00 -24.44 -6.07
CA GLY A 134 12.03 -22.99 -5.88
C GLY A 134 11.00 -22.23 -6.71
N VAL A 135 10.71 -22.67 -7.94
CA VAL A 135 9.72 -22.03 -8.82
C VAL A 135 8.31 -22.29 -8.32
N ILE A 136 8.02 -23.51 -7.89
CA ILE A 136 6.71 -23.89 -7.35
C ILE A 136 6.42 -23.10 -6.07
N LEU A 137 7.42 -22.99 -5.19
CA LEU A 137 7.33 -22.17 -3.99
C LEU A 137 7.11 -20.69 -4.34
N ALA A 138 7.87 -20.13 -5.29
CA ALA A 138 7.71 -18.75 -5.72
C ALA A 138 6.30 -18.48 -6.27
N LEU A 139 5.76 -19.39 -7.09
CA LEU A 139 4.40 -19.31 -7.60
C LEU A 139 3.36 -19.37 -6.48
N GLY A 140 3.52 -20.29 -5.52
CA GLY A 140 2.64 -20.41 -4.36
C GLY A 140 2.65 -19.15 -3.50
N CYS A 141 3.83 -18.60 -3.21
CA CYS A 141 3.99 -17.35 -2.47
C CYS A 141 3.36 -16.16 -3.22
N CYS A 142 3.61 -16.02 -4.52
CA CYS A 142 3.04 -14.95 -5.33
C CYS A 142 1.51 -15.03 -5.40
N LEU A 143 0.95 -16.23 -5.56
CA LEU A 143 -0.50 -16.44 -5.56
C LEU A 143 -1.11 -16.13 -4.20
N TYR A 144 -0.46 -16.55 -3.12
CA TYR A 144 -0.89 -16.29 -1.75
C TYR A 144 -0.89 -14.79 -1.44
N ILE A 145 0.18 -14.09 -1.79
CA ILE A 145 0.28 -12.63 -1.60
C ILE A 145 -0.73 -11.92 -2.49
N GLY A 146 -0.83 -12.27 -3.78
CA GLY A 146 -1.75 -11.63 -4.73
C GLY A 146 -3.21 -11.75 -4.32
N THR A 147 -3.64 -12.94 -3.87
CA THR A 147 -5.00 -13.13 -3.33
C THR A 147 -5.23 -12.31 -2.06
N GLY A 148 -4.23 -12.25 -1.18
CA GLY A 148 -4.28 -11.39 0.01
C GLY A 148 -4.33 -9.89 -0.29
N MET A 149 -3.68 -9.42 -1.36
CA MET A 149 -3.80 -8.02 -1.82
C MET A 149 -5.23 -7.71 -2.25
N VAL A 150 -5.86 -8.58 -3.04
CA VAL A 150 -7.26 -8.40 -3.48
C VAL A 150 -8.22 -8.44 -2.29
N LEU A 151 -8.06 -9.39 -1.37
CA LEU A 151 -8.86 -9.43 -0.14
C LEU A 151 -8.62 -8.19 0.74
N GLY A 152 -7.39 -7.69 0.79
CA GLY A 152 -7.01 -6.49 1.52
C GLY A 152 -7.80 -5.25 1.11
N VAL A 153 -8.15 -5.12 -0.18
CA VAL A 153 -9.05 -4.06 -0.69
C VAL A 153 -10.37 -4.08 0.09
N VAL A 154 -11.02 -5.25 0.15
CA VAL A 154 -12.32 -5.42 0.80
C VAL A 154 -12.20 -5.21 2.31
N PHE A 155 -11.20 -5.82 2.95
CA PHE A 155 -10.97 -5.66 4.39
C PHE A 155 -10.73 -4.19 4.77
N HIS A 156 -9.84 -3.51 4.06
CA HIS A 156 -9.49 -2.12 4.39
C HIS A 156 -10.66 -1.18 4.18
N MET A 157 -11.43 -1.35 3.09
CA MET A 157 -12.64 -0.57 2.86
C MET A 157 -13.66 -0.77 3.99
N VAL A 158 -13.96 -2.01 4.38
CA VAL A 158 -14.96 -2.28 5.44
C VAL A 158 -14.48 -1.82 6.81
N ILE A 159 -13.21 -2.07 7.17
CA ILE A 159 -12.64 -1.61 8.44
C ILE A 159 -12.66 -0.08 8.50
N SER A 160 -12.29 0.60 7.41
CA SER A 160 -12.32 2.07 7.34
C SER A 160 -13.75 2.59 7.47
N MET A 161 -14.72 2.02 6.76
CA MET A 161 -16.13 2.43 6.86
C MET A 161 -16.72 2.25 8.27
N LEU A 162 -16.37 1.17 8.98
CA LEU A 162 -17.02 0.83 10.25
C LEU A 162 -16.25 1.29 11.50
N SER A 163 -14.94 1.55 11.37
CA SER A 163 -14.03 1.72 12.51
C SER A 163 -13.10 2.93 12.42
N GLU A 164 -13.35 3.86 11.48
CA GLU A 164 -12.67 5.15 11.44
C GLU A 164 -12.85 5.90 12.77
N GLY A 165 -11.76 6.43 13.32
CA GLY A 165 -11.74 7.10 14.63
C GLY A 165 -12.02 6.21 15.87
N ARG A 166 -12.31 4.92 15.69
CA ARG A 166 -12.61 3.99 16.80
C ARG A 166 -11.34 3.33 17.38
N PRO A 167 -11.37 2.88 18.65
CA PRO A 167 -10.21 2.22 19.26
C PRO A 167 -9.87 0.88 18.58
N LEU A 168 -8.62 0.44 18.78
CA LEU A 168 -8.08 -0.80 18.19
C LEU A 168 -8.96 -2.03 18.44
N ILE A 169 -9.58 -2.14 19.61
CA ILE A 169 -10.44 -3.28 19.95
C ILE A 169 -11.64 -3.40 19.00
N VAL A 170 -12.25 -2.29 18.60
CA VAL A 170 -13.37 -2.30 17.64
C VAL A 170 -12.89 -2.75 16.27
N ARG A 171 -11.72 -2.27 15.83
CA ARG A 171 -11.09 -2.70 14.58
C ARG A 171 -10.76 -4.19 14.60
N ALA A 172 -10.23 -4.69 15.71
CA ALA A 172 -9.91 -6.11 15.89
C ALA A 172 -11.17 -6.99 15.85
N ILE A 173 -12.28 -6.54 16.45
CA ILE A 173 -13.57 -7.23 16.35
C ILE A 173 -14.05 -7.27 14.89
N VAL A 174 -14.03 -6.14 14.18
CA VAL A 174 -14.41 -6.08 12.75
C VAL A 174 -13.51 -6.98 11.91
N GLY A 175 -12.19 -6.92 12.11
CA GLY A 175 -11.22 -7.78 11.44
C GLY A 175 -11.44 -9.27 11.71
N THR A 176 -11.80 -9.63 12.95
CA THR A 176 -12.17 -11.01 13.34
C THR A 176 -13.40 -11.47 12.59
N LEU A 177 -14.48 -10.67 12.60
CA LEU A 177 -15.73 -11.00 11.93
C LEU A 177 -15.53 -11.15 10.42
N LEU A 178 -14.75 -10.26 9.80
CA LEU A 178 -14.39 -10.36 8.39
C LEU A 178 -13.53 -11.58 8.09
N GLY A 179 -12.56 -11.90 8.96
CA GLY A 179 -11.72 -13.10 8.85
C GLY A 179 -12.56 -14.39 8.88
N VAL A 180 -13.45 -14.52 9.86
CA VAL A 180 -14.39 -15.65 9.97
C VAL A 180 -15.31 -15.71 8.75
N LEU A 181 -15.84 -14.57 8.31
CA LEU A 181 -16.74 -14.49 7.15
C LEU A 181 -16.03 -14.94 5.87
N VAL A 182 -14.84 -14.42 5.59
CA VAL A 182 -14.08 -14.79 4.40
C VAL A 182 -13.64 -16.25 4.47
N TRP A 183 -13.21 -16.75 5.63
CA TRP A 183 -12.95 -18.17 5.80
C TRP A 183 -14.19 -19.01 5.48
N GLY A 184 -15.35 -18.67 6.06
CA GLY A 184 -16.60 -19.41 5.84
C GLY A 184 -17.03 -19.40 4.37
N VAL A 185 -16.95 -18.24 3.72
CA VAL A 185 -17.25 -18.09 2.29
C VAL A 185 -16.25 -18.86 1.44
N ASN A 186 -14.95 -18.73 1.70
CA ASN A 186 -13.95 -19.42 0.89
C ASN A 186 -14.06 -20.93 1.06
N TYR A 187 -14.20 -21.41 2.30
CA TYR A 187 -14.23 -22.84 2.62
C TYR A 187 -15.54 -23.52 2.19
N TYR A 188 -16.69 -23.03 2.67
CA TYR A 188 -17.97 -23.71 2.45
C TYR A 188 -18.69 -23.27 1.19
N LEU A 189 -18.48 -22.01 0.77
CA LEU A 189 -19.02 -21.56 -0.50
C LEU A 189 -18.01 -21.96 -1.60
N ILE A 190 -16.91 -21.25 -1.78
CA ILE A 190 -16.08 -21.41 -2.98
C ILE A 190 -15.47 -22.84 -3.12
N LEU A 191 -14.69 -23.30 -2.15
CA LEU A 191 -13.83 -24.47 -2.30
C LEU A 191 -14.61 -25.80 -2.34
N VAL A 192 -15.70 -25.94 -1.58
CA VAL A 192 -16.49 -27.17 -1.51
C VAL A 192 -17.06 -27.59 -2.87
N TRP A 193 -17.43 -26.66 -3.75
CA TRP A 193 -17.92 -27.00 -5.09
C TRP A 193 -16.92 -26.70 -6.21
N LEU A 194 -16.14 -25.61 -6.09
CA LEU A 194 -15.33 -25.14 -7.22
C LEU A 194 -14.13 -26.05 -7.44
N GLN A 195 -13.50 -26.52 -6.37
CA GLN A 195 -12.34 -27.41 -6.46
C GLN A 195 -12.70 -28.76 -7.09
N PRO A 196 -13.75 -29.49 -6.62
CA PRO A 196 -14.17 -30.71 -7.29
C PRO A 196 -14.58 -30.52 -8.74
N LEU A 197 -15.22 -29.38 -9.06
CA LEU A 197 -15.71 -29.09 -10.42
C LEU A 197 -14.57 -28.83 -11.41
N LEU A 198 -13.52 -28.11 -10.99
CA LEU A 198 -12.43 -27.70 -11.88
C LEU A 198 -11.29 -28.72 -11.97
N PHE A 199 -10.95 -29.37 -10.85
CA PHE A 199 -9.71 -30.16 -10.73
C PHE A 199 -9.95 -31.57 -10.16
N GLY A 200 -11.18 -31.89 -9.78
CA GLY A 200 -11.50 -33.09 -9.01
C GLY A 200 -11.04 -32.99 -7.55
N GLY A 201 -11.23 -34.07 -6.80
CA GLY A 201 -10.74 -34.20 -5.42
C GLY A 201 -11.37 -33.25 -4.39
N ARG A 202 -10.93 -33.38 -3.14
CA ARG A 202 -11.40 -32.57 -1.98
C ARG A 202 -10.26 -32.17 -1.05
N TRP A 203 -9.05 -31.98 -1.60
CA TRP A 203 -7.82 -31.89 -0.82
C TRP A 203 -7.78 -30.71 0.18
N ILE A 204 -8.32 -29.54 -0.16
CA ILE A 204 -8.29 -28.37 0.74
C ILE A 204 -9.36 -28.50 1.84
N THR A 205 -10.48 -29.18 1.53
CA THR A 205 -11.58 -29.42 2.48
C THR A 205 -11.38 -30.68 3.34
N ASP A 206 -10.30 -31.41 3.11
CA ASP A 206 -9.96 -32.61 3.86
C ASP A 206 -9.28 -32.24 5.18
N ASN A 207 -9.94 -32.56 6.29
CA ASN A 207 -9.42 -32.28 7.63
C ASN A 207 -8.17 -33.09 7.98
N GLU A 208 -7.89 -34.19 7.27
CA GLU A 208 -6.65 -34.95 7.43
C GLU A 208 -5.44 -34.21 6.85
N LEU A 209 -5.66 -33.43 5.78
CA LEU A 209 -4.59 -32.68 5.09
C LEU A 209 -4.43 -31.26 5.63
N LEU A 210 -5.55 -30.56 5.84
CA LEU A 210 -5.57 -29.20 6.37
C LEU A 210 -6.72 -29.06 7.37
N PRO A 211 -6.43 -29.19 8.68
CA PRO A 211 -7.47 -29.03 9.69
C PRO A 211 -8.14 -27.67 9.56
N TRP A 212 -9.48 -27.65 9.59
CA TRP A 212 -10.28 -26.44 9.39
C TRP A 212 -9.88 -25.28 10.32
N TRP A 213 -9.42 -25.58 11.55
CA TRP A 213 -9.00 -24.59 12.52
C TRP A 213 -7.68 -23.90 12.13
N VAL A 214 -6.77 -24.58 11.43
CA VAL A 214 -5.56 -23.98 10.86
C VAL A 214 -5.97 -22.99 9.78
N ALA A 215 -6.84 -23.41 8.86
CA ALA A 215 -7.38 -22.54 7.83
C ALA A 215 -8.09 -21.32 8.43
N LEU A 216 -8.92 -21.49 9.45
CA LEU A 216 -9.57 -20.38 10.16
C LEU A 216 -8.53 -19.44 10.79
N SER A 217 -7.53 -19.98 11.48
CA SER A 217 -6.49 -19.19 12.15
C SER A 217 -5.74 -18.28 11.19
N THR A 218 -5.47 -18.73 9.96
CA THR A 218 -4.81 -17.88 8.94
C THR A 218 -5.65 -16.68 8.55
N HIS A 219 -6.95 -16.86 8.37
CA HIS A 219 -7.87 -15.77 8.04
C HIS A 219 -8.04 -14.81 9.23
N LEU A 220 -8.00 -15.32 10.46
CA LEU A 220 -8.00 -14.50 11.67
C LEU A 220 -6.73 -13.65 11.77
N VAL A 221 -5.54 -14.25 11.57
CA VAL A 221 -4.26 -13.54 11.57
C VAL A 221 -4.27 -12.46 10.49
N PHE A 222 -4.71 -12.77 9.28
CA PHE A 222 -4.87 -11.79 8.21
C PHE A 222 -5.78 -10.62 8.64
N GLY A 223 -6.97 -10.93 9.17
CA GLY A 223 -7.94 -9.92 9.62
C GLY A 223 -7.41 -9.05 10.76
N TRP A 224 -6.67 -9.63 11.71
CA TRP A 224 -6.03 -8.91 12.81
C TRP A 224 -4.88 -8.05 12.32
N THR A 225 -4.04 -8.55 11.42
CA THR A 225 -2.97 -7.74 10.82
C THR A 225 -3.56 -6.53 10.10
N MET A 226 -4.61 -6.73 9.28
CA MET A 226 -5.34 -5.62 8.65
C MET A 226 -5.89 -4.62 9.67
N ALA A 227 -6.50 -5.09 10.77
CA ALA A 227 -7.03 -4.22 11.82
C ALA A 227 -5.94 -3.39 12.53
N VAL A 228 -4.75 -3.96 12.72
CA VAL A 228 -3.60 -3.29 13.33
C VAL A 228 -3.00 -2.24 12.40
N ILE A 229 -2.87 -2.56 11.10
CA ILE A 229 -2.21 -1.68 10.14
C ILE A 229 -3.15 -0.70 9.43
N SER A 230 -4.47 -0.87 9.53
CA SER A 230 -5.44 0.03 8.88
C SER A 230 -5.26 1.53 9.19
N PRO A 231 -4.87 2.00 10.40
CA PRO A 231 -4.64 3.43 10.61
C PRO A 231 -3.52 4.04 9.76
N PHE A 232 -2.57 3.24 9.25
CA PHE A 232 -1.56 3.74 8.31
C PHE A 232 -2.15 4.09 6.93
N GLY A 233 -3.37 3.63 6.66
CA GLY A 233 -4.10 3.83 5.42
C GLY A 233 -5.28 4.79 5.52
N GLU A 234 -5.31 5.65 6.54
CA GLU A 234 -6.37 6.64 6.75
C GLU A 234 -6.23 7.80 5.76
N TYR A 235 -7.32 8.09 5.02
CA TYR A 235 -7.33 9.25 4.13
C TYR A 235 -7.50 10.52 4.97
N ARG A 236 -6.51 11.41 4.88
CA ARG A 236 -6.62 12.76 5.44
C ARG A 236 -6.79 13.76 4.30
N PRO A 237 -7.98 14.37 4.16
CA PRO A 237 -8.18 15.44 3.19
C PRO A 237 -7.12 16.52 3.39
N TYR A 238 -6.54 16.99 2.30
CA TYR A 238 -5.61 18.10 2.34
C TYR A 238 -6.33 19.35 2.88
N ARG A 239 -5.81 19.90 3.98
CA ARG A 239 -6.22 21.21 4.49
C ARG A 239 -5.18 22.23 4.05
N ARG A 240 -5.62 23.31 3.41
CA ARG A 240 -4.72 24.42 3.10
C ARG A 240 -4.27 25.07 4.40
N LEU A 241 -3.05 25.59 4.42
CA LEU A 241 -2.50 26.27 5.61
C LEU A 241 -3.26 27.56 5.94
N THR A 242 -4.00 28.09 4.97
CA THR A 242 -4.74 29.35 5.05
C THR A 242 -6.20 29.20 5.50
N ASP A 243 -6.68 27.95 5.68
CA ASP A 243 -8.02 27.62 6.18
C ASP A 243 -7.99 27.36 7.70
#